data_AF-A0A7D8UZ80-F1
#
_entry.id   AF-A0A7D8UZ80-F1
#
_cell.length_a   1.000
_cell.length_b   1.000
_cell.length_c   1.000
_cell.angle_alpha   90.00
_cell.angle_beta   90.00
_cell.angle_gamma   90.00
#
_symmetry.space_group_name_H-M   'P 1'
#
loop_
_entity.id
_entity.type
_entity.pdbx_description
1 polymer ?
#
loop_
_entity_poly.entity_id
_entity_poly.type
_entity_poly.pdbx_seq_one_letter_code
_entity_poly.pdbx_strand_id
1 'polypeptide(L)'
;MYLFGLSADAIILLLVGLLASTTHSQAAVWAQGALVMLWVFFWDLSVTVTAYAIVGEMSSTRMRAKSVGLARNLYNVCGIGAGFLNTYSVSATAWNWKGKAAFLWFGTCVLALVWTYFRLPEGKGRSFRELDILFERGVPARDFKKTVIADHEEK
;
A
#
# COMPACT_ATOMS: atom_id res chain seq x y z
N MET A 1 6.43 -3.56 8.50
CA MET A 1 7.11 -2.90 7.34
C MET A 1 6.10 -2.17 6.48
N TYR A 2 5.04 -2.85 6.00
CA TYR A 2 4.01 -2.24 5.18
C TYR A 2 3.36 -0.98 5.80
N LEU A 3 2.95 -1.04 7.07
CA LEU A 3 2.36 0.11 7.78
C LEU A 3 3.32 1.29 7.93
N PHE A 4 4.61 1.00 8.19
CA PHE A 4 5.63 2.04 8.31
C PHE A 4 5.84 2.75 6.96
N GLY A 5 5.95 1.98 5.87
CA GLY A 5 6.04 2.53 4.52
C GLY A 5 4.84 3.40 4.16
N LEU A 6 3.62 2.91 4.38
CA LEU A 6 2.40 3.69 4.12
C LEU A 6 2.33 4.97 4.97
N SER A 7 2.79 4.93 6.23
CA SER A 7 2.83 6.14 7.06
C SER A 7 3.85 7.15 6.58
N ALA A 8 5.03 6.69 6.12
CA ALA A 8 6.04 7.56 5.53
C ALA A 8 5.55 8.19 4.22
N ASP A 9 4.95 7.39 3.34
CA ASP A 9 4.38 7.85 2.07
C ASP A 9 3.27 8.89 2.29
N ALA A 10 2.40 8.66 3.28
CA ALA A 10 1.36 9.62 3.65
C ALA A 10 1.95 10.96 4.11
N ILE A 11 2.99 10.95 4.95
CA ILE A 11 3.66 12.18 5.39
C ILE A 11 4.30 12.92 4.21
N ILE A 12 4.99 12.20 3.32
CA ILE A 12 5.65 12.83 2.17
C ILE A 12 4.62 13.44 1.21
N LEU A 13 3.52 12.73 0.91
CA LEU A 13 2.45 13.23 0.05
C LEU A 13 1.75 14.45 0.67
N LEU A 14 1.57 14.48 1.99
CA LEU A 14 1.04 15.65 2.70
C LEU A 14 1.98 16.85 2.57
N LEU A 15 3.28 16.65 2.74
CA LEU A 15 4.29 17.71 2.59
C LEU A 15 4.33 18.26 1.17
N VAL A 16 4.27 17.39 0.15
CA VAL A 16 4.21 17.81 -1.27
C VAL A 16 2.96 18.63 -1.53
N GLY A 17 1.79 18.18 -1.05
CA GLY A 17 0.52 18.91 -1.20
C GLY A 17 0.56 20.29 -0.53
N LEU A 18 1.09 20.38 0.69
CA LEU A 18 1.22 21.64 1.41
C LEU A 18 2.19 22.61 0.71
N LEU A 19 3.36 22.13 0.27
CA LEU A 19 4.29 22.95 -0.51
C LEU A 19 3.66 23.45 -1.81
N ALA A 20 2.86 22.62 -2.48
CA ALA A 20 2.17 22.98 -3.70
C ALA A 20 1.06 24.02 -3.51
N SER A 21 0.57 24.21 -2.29
CA SER A 21 -0.49 25.17 -2.00
C SER A 21 0.01 26.50 -1.43
N THR A 22 1.20 26.55 -0.84
CA THR A 22 1.70 27.75 -0.13
C THR A 22 2.67 28.60 -0.95
N THR A 23 3.53 27.98 -1.77
CA THR A 23 4.61 28.71 -2.45
C THR A 23 4.81 28.23 -3.89
N HIS A 24 4.94 29.18 -4.84
CA HIS A 24 5.19 28.91 -6.25
C HIS A 24 6.60 29.36 -6.71
N SER A 25 7.57 29.45 -5.79
CA SER A 25 8.95 29.81 -6.11
C SER A 25 9.69 28.66 -6.81
N GLN A 26 10.74 28.99 -7.57
CA GLN A 26 11.59 27.98 -8.21
C GLN A 26 12.17 26.98 -7.20
N ALA A 27 12.54 27.45 -6.00
CA ALA A 27 13.02 26.60 -4.92
C ALA A 27 11.97 25.60 -4.43
N ALA A 28 10.69 26.00 -4.36
CA ALA A 28 9.60 25.12 -3.96
C ALA A 28 9.36 24.00 -4.99
N VAL A 29 9.52 24.28 -6.29
CA VAL A 29 9.41 23.27 -7.35
C VAL A 29 10.52 22.22 -7.24
N TRP A 30 11.76 22.64 -6.99
CA TRP A 30 12.87 21.70 -6.76
C TRP A 30 12.67 20.86 -5.50
N ALA A 31 12.18 21.46 -4.42
CA ALA A 31 11.86 20.74 -3.19
C ALA A 31 10.74 19.70 -3.40
N GLN A 32 9.69 20.03 -4.15
CA GLN A 32 8.63 19.09 -4.53
C GLN A 32 9.20 17.92 -5.34
N GLY A 33 10.07 18.17 -6.32
CA GLY A 33 10.72 17.11 -7.10
C GLY A 33 11.52 16.14 -6.23
N ALA A 34 12.31 16.66 -5.28
CA ALA A 34 13.07 15.83 -4.36
C ALA A 34 12.17 14.99 -3.44
N LEU A 35 11.08 15.57 -2.92
CA LEU A 35 10.11 14.85 -2.10
C LEU A 35 9.39 13.74 -2.89
N VAL A 36 9.03 13.99 -4.15
CA VAL A 36 8.41 12.97 -5.02
C VAL A 36 9.38 11.82 -5.28
N MET A 37 10.68 12.08 -5.46
CA MET A 37 11.68 11.01 -5.58
C MET A 37 11.79 10.17 -4.31
N LEU A 38 11.80 10.82 -3.14
CA LEU A 38 11.79 10.11 -1.86
C LEU A 38 10.53 9.27 -1.68
N TRP A 39 9.37 9.80 -2.07
CA TRP A 39 8.12 9.05 -2.06
C TRP A 39 8.20 7.78 -2.91
N VAL A 40 8.68 7.87 -4.16
CA VAL A 40 8.87 6.70 -5.03
C VAL A 40 9.80 5.68 -4.39
N PHE A 41 10.90 6.12 -3.77
CA PHE A 41 11.84 5.24 -3.08
C PHE A 41 11.21 4.45 -1.93
N PHE A 42 10.45 5.11 -1.05
CA PHE A 42 9.77 4.45 0.06
C PHE A 42 8.65 3.52 -0.41
N TRP A 43 7.91 3.95 -1.43
CA TRP A 43 6.85 3.17 -2.05
C TRP A 43 7.38 1.86 -2.64
N ASP A 44 8.47 1.90 -3.42
CA ASP A 44 9.08 0.71 -4.01
C ASP A 44 9.62 -0.23 -2.93
N LEU A 45 10.34 0.30 -1.94
CA LEU A 45 10.98 -0.53 -0.90
C LEU A 45 9.95 -1.20 0.02
N SER A 46 8.88 -0.50 0.35
CA SER A 46 7.92 -0.96 1.36
C SER A 46 6.68 -1.56 0.72
N VAL A 47 5.95 -0.78 -0.07
CA VAL A 47 4.62 -1.13 -0.55
C VAL A 47 4.72 -2.20 -1.62
N THR A 48 5.58 -1.99 -2.62
CA THR A 48 5.74 -2.92 -3.75
C THR A 48 6.26 -4.28 -3.28
N VAL A 49 7.41 -4.31 -2.60
CA VAL A 49 8.03 -5.56 -2.15
C VAL A 49 7.12 -6.34 -1.20
N THR A 50 6.50 -5.67 -0.22
CA THR A 50 5.67 -6.37 0.77
C THR A 50 4.35 -6.83 0.16
N ALA A 51 3.75 -6.09 -0.79
CA ALA A 51 2.52 -6.53 -1.46
C ALA A 51 2.75 -7.83 -2.25
N TYR A 52 3.86 -7.94 -2.97
CA TYR A 52 4.21 -9.18 -3.67
C TYR A 52 4.47 -10.35 -2.71
N ALA A 53 5.15 -10.09 -1.59
CA ALA A 53 5.38 -11.10 -0.56
C ALA A 53 4.07 -11.62 0.05
N ILE A 54 3.15 -10.72 0.42
CA ILE A 54 1.86 -11.08 1.03
C ILE A 54 0.98 -11.91 0.09
N VAL A 55 0.92 -11.54 -1.19
CA VAL A 55 0.16 -12.30 -2.20
C VAL A 55 0.72 -13.72 -2.33
N GLY A 56 2.04 -13.88 -2.21
CA GLY A 56 2.67 -15.19 -2.07
C GLY A 56 2.20 -15.89 -0.80
N GLU A 57 2.46 -15.30 0.36
CA GLU A 57 2.26 -15.93 1.68
C GLU A 57 0.81 -16.33 1.97
N MET A 58 -0.18 -15.53 1.59
CA MET A 58 -1.59 -15.80 1.93
C MET A 58 -2.32 -16.69 0.92
N SER A 59 -1.69 -17.00 -0.22
CA SER A 59 -2.35 -17.83 -1.25
C SER A 59 -2.10 -19.31 -1.02
N SER A 60 -3.15 -20.06 -0.66
CA SER A 60 -3.14 -21.53 -0.60
C SER A 60 -2.67 -22.13 -1.94
N THR A 61 -1.75 -23.08 -1.90
CA THR A 61 -1.04 -23.65 -3.07
C THR A 61 -1.97 -24.21 -4.16
N ARG A 62 -3.14 -24.74 -3.78
CA ARG A 62 -4.15 -25.26 -4.73
C ARG A 62 -4.94 -24.19 -5.47
N MET A 63 -5.14 -23.01 -4.86
CA MET A 63 -5.96 -21.93 -5.44
C MET A 63 -5.15 -20.69 -5.84
N ARG A 64 -3.84 -20.66 -5.55
CA ARG A 64 -2.93 -19.53 -5.78
C ARG A 64 -3.03 -18.97 -7.20
N ALA A 65 -3.04 -19.81 -8.23
CA ALA A 65 -3.11 -19.33 -9.62
C ALA A 65 -4.39 -18.51 -9.90
N LYS A 66 -5.55 -18.94 -9.39
CA LYS A 66 -6.83 -18.24 -9.58
C LYS A 66 -6.89 -16.94 -8.78
N SER A 67 -6.46 -16.97 -7.51
CA SER A 67 -6.45 -15.78 -6.64
C SER A 67 -5.46 -14.71 -7.12
N VAL A 68 -4.25 -15.11 -7.54
CA VAL A 68 -3.25 -14.20 -8.10
C VAL A 68 -3.75 -13.61 -9.43
N GLY A 69 -4.37 -14.42 -10.29
CA GLY A 69 -4.97 -13.95 -11.53
C GLY A 69 -6.05 -12.89 -11.27
N LEU A 70 -6.97 -13.14 -10.34
CA LEU A 70 -8.01 -12.17 -9.97
C LEU A 70 -7.41 -10.88 -9.40
N ALA A 71 -6.45 -10.99 -8.48
CA ALA A 71 -5.76 -9.85 -7.88
C ALA A 71 -5.05 -9.00 -8.94
N ARG A 72 -4.37 -9.63 -9.92
CA ARG A 72 -3.69 -8.94 -11.02
C ARG A 72 -4.65 -8.21 -11.94
N ASN A 73 -5.79 -8.84 -12.27
CA ASN A 73 -6.81 -8.21 -13.10
C ASN A 73 -7.42 -7.00 -12.39
N LEU A 74 -7.77 -7.13 -11.11
CA LEU A 74 -8.28 -6.00 -10.32
C LEU A 74 -7.25 -4.87 -10.23
N TYR A 75 -5.98 -5.21 -9.98
CA TYR A 75 -4.88 -4.24 -10.00
C TYR A 75 -4.78 -3.49 -11.33
N ASN A 76 -4.88 -4.19 -12.46
CA ASN A 76 -4.84 -3.56 -13.79
C ASN A 76 -6.03 -2.63 -14.02
N VAL A 77 -7.25 -3.03 -13.63
CA VAL A 77 -8.46 -2.19 -13.76
C VAL A 77 -8.33 -0.92 -12.91
N CYS A 78 -7.90 -1.05 -11.65
CA CYS A 78 -7.61 0.10 -10.80
C CYS A 78 -6.48 0.97 -11.38
N GLY A 79 -5.46 0.35 -11.97
CA GLY A 79 -4.34 1.02 -12.63
C GLY A 79 -4.78 1.88 -13.82
N ILE A 80 -5.75 1.43 -14.60
CA ILE A 80 -6.35 2.23 -15.68
C ILE A 80 -7.01 3.49 -15.11
N GLY A 81 -7.85 3.34 -14.07
CA GLY A 81 -8.49 4.48 -13.40
C GLY A 81 -7.50 5.47 -12.80
N ALA A 82 -6.46 4.95 -12.13
CA ALA A 82 -5.37 5.75 -11.58
C ALA A 82 -4.57 6.48 -12.66
N GLY A 83 -4.35 5.84 -13.82
CA GLY A 83 -3.69 6.44 -14.97
C GLY A 83 -4.47 7.62 -15.55
N PHE A 84 -5.80 7.49 -15.66
CA PHE A 84 -6.68 8.61 -16.03
C PHE A 84 -6.58 9.74 -15.02
N LEU A 85 -6.76 9.45 -13.72
CA LEU A 85 -6.69 10.46 -12.67
C LEU A 85 -5.35 11.21 -12.67
N ASN A 86 -4.24 10.48 -12.81
CA ASN A 86 -2.91 11.08 -12.84
C ASN A 86 -2.75 12.01 -14.05
N THR A 87 -3.10 11.53 -15.25
CA THR A 87 -2.97 12.29 -16.50
C THR A 87 -3.81 13.57 -16.48
N TYR A 88 -5.06 13.48 -16.01
CA TYR A 88 -5.96 14.63 -15.90
C TYR A 88 -5.51 15.62 -14.81
N SER A 89 -4.90 15.13 -13.74
CA SER A 89 -4.43 15.98 -12.63
C SER A 89 -3.22 16.84 -12.99
N VAL A 90 -2.32 16.32 -13.84
CA VAL A 90 -1.08 16.98 -14.27
C VAL A 90 -1.28 17.79 -15.56
N SER A 91 -2.24 17.43 -16.40
CA SER A 91 -2.49 18.14 -17.67
C SER A 91 -2.93 19.59 -17.45
N ALA A 92 -2.26 20.51 -18.15
CA ALA A 92 -2.50 21.95 -18.10
C ALA A 92 -3.83 22.38 -18.74
N THR A 93 -4.37 21.57 -19.66
CA THR A 93 -5.64 21.82 -20.37
C THR A 93 -6.85 21.17 -19.70
N ALA A 94 -6.65 20.37 -18.67
CA ALA A 94 -7.72 19.73 -17.91
C ALA A 94 -7.84 20.32 -16.49
N TRP A 95 -7.67 19.51 -15.45
CA TRP A 95 -7.86 19.95 -14.07
C TRP A 95 -6.73 20.85 -13.55
N ASN A 96 -5.52 20.76 -14.10
CA ASN A 96 -4.38 21.61 -13.74
C ASN A 96 -4.16 21.71 -12.22
N TRP A 97 -4.36 20.60 -11.49
CA TRP A 97 -4.19 20.56 -10.04
C TRP A 97 -2.72 20.65 -9.64
N LYS A 98 -1.79 20.46 -10.58
CA LYS A 98 -0.32 20.50 -10.36
C LYS A 98 0.01 19.69 -9.10
N GLY A 99 0.85 20.21 -8.21
CA GLY A 99 1.21 19.52 -6.97
C GLY A 99 0.06 19.34 -5.97
N LYS A 100 -1.11 19.99 -6.13
CA LYS A 100 -2.29 19.74 -5.27
C LYS A 100 -2.91 18.37 -5.51
N ALA A 101 -2.60 17.71 -6.63
CA ALA A 101 -2.96 16.32 -6.87
C ALA A 101 -2.42 15.38 -5.77
N ALA A 102 -1.33 15.76 -5.09
CA ALA A 102 -0.78 15.00 -3.96
C ALA A 102 -1.78 14.83 -2.80
N PHE A 103 -2.72 15.75 -2.60
CA PHE A 103 -3.76 15.60 -1.56
C PHE A 103 -4.75 14.48 -1.87
N LEU A 104 -5.08 14.26 -3.15
CA LEU A 104 -5.93 13.15 -3.56
C LEU A 104 -5.25 11.81 -3.23
N TRP A 105 -3.98 11.69 -3.63
CA TRP A 105 -3.19 10.49 -3.38
C TRP A 105 -2.94 10.28 -1.89
N PHE A 106 -2.70 11.35 -1.12
CA PHE A 106 -2.65 11.31 0.33
C PHE A 106 -3.93 10.72 0.93
N GLY A 107 -5.11 11.17 0.50
CA GLY A 107 -6.39 10.62 0.95
C GLY A 107 -6.52 9.12 0.68
N THR A 108 -6.15 8.67 -0.52
CA THR A 108 -6.14 7.24 -0.85
C THR A 108 -5.13 6.44 -0.03
N CYS A 109 -3.97 7.03 0.27
CA CYS A 109 -2.93 6.41 1.10
C CYS A 109 -3.39 6.26 2.56
N VAL A 110 -4.06 7.26 3.13
CA VAL A 110 -4.64 7.19 4.48
C VAL A 110 -5.74 6.13 4.55
N LEU A 111 -6.62 6.05 3.55
CA LEU A 111 -7.63 4.99 3.49
C LEU A 111 -7.00 3.60 3.42
N ALA A 112 -5.94 3.43 2.61
CA ALA A 112 -5.17 2.19 2.56
C ALA A 112 -4.48 1.87 3.91
N LEU A 113 -3.95 2.89 4.59
CA LEU A 113 -3.33 2.74 5.91
C LEU A 113 -4.36 2.29 6.96
N VAL A 114 -5.54 2.91 6.99
CA VAL A 114 -6.62 2.51 7.89
C VAL A 114 -7.08 1.08 7.59
N TRP A 115 -7.29 0.75 6.31
CA TRP A 115 -7.69 -0.60 5.91
C TRP A 115 -6.65 -1.63 6.35
N THR A 116 -5.38 -1.36 6.09
CA THR A 116 -4.29 -2.30 6.40
C THR A 116 -4.05 -2.43 7.89
N TYR A 117 -4.27 -1.37 8.67
CA TYR A 117 -4.23 -1.43 10.12
C TYR A 117 -5.28 -2.39 10.72
N PHE A 118 -6.49 -2.44 10.14
CA PHE A 118 -7.56 -3.31 10.65
C PHE A 118 -7.59 -4.71 10.05
N ARG A 119 -7.29 -4.84 8.76
CA ARG A 119 -7.56 -6.05 7.96
C ARG A 119 -6.32 -6.82 7.53
N LEU A 120 -5.11 -6.28 7.65
CA LEU A 120 -3.90 -6.95 7.17
C LEU A 120 -3.26 -7.77 8.31
N PRO A 121 -3.33 -9.12 8.28
CA PRO A 121 -2.63 -9.94 9.26
C PRO A 121 -1.11 -9.88 9.04
N GLU A 122 -0.35 -9.59 10.10
CA GLU A 122 1.11 -9.69 10.08
C GLU A 122 1.53 -11.17 10.18
N GLY A 123 1.75 -11.81 9.03
CA GLY A 123 2.25 -13.20 8.94
C GLY A 123 3.76 -13.36 9.06
N LYS A 124 4.50 -12.26 9.31
CA LYS A 124 5.97 -12.26 9.29
C LYS A 124 6.55 -13.24 10.31
N GLY A 125 7.29 -14.24 9.83
CA GLY A 125 7.98 -15.24 10.67
C GLY A 125 7.16 -16.46 11.04
N ARG A 126 6.02 -16.70 10.36
CA ARG A 126 5.21 -17.92 10.51
C ARG A 126 5.33 -18.81 9.29
N SER A 127 5.28 -20.13 9.50
CA SER A 127 5.21 -21.10 8.40
C SER A 127 3.83 -21.05 7.72
N PHE A 128 3.77 -21.49 6.45
CA PHE A 128 2.51 -21.59 5.71
C PHE A 128 1.46 -22.44 6.47
N ARG A 129 1.90 -23.50 7.14
CA ARG A 129 1.04 -24.39 7.95
C ARG A 129 0.43 -23.66 9.15
N GLU A 130 1.24 -22.88 9.88
CA GLU A 130 0.75 -22.09 11.02
C GLU A 130 -0.24 -21.00 10.58
N LEU A 131 0.01 -20.37 9.42
CA LEU A 131 -0.92 -19.38 8.85
C LEU A 131 -2.27 -20.01 8.50
N ASP A 132 -2.28 -21.19 7.86
CA ASP A 132 -3.52 -21.91 7.54
C ASP A 132 -4.35 -22.22 8.80
N ILE A 133 -3.70 -22.69 9.88
CA ILE A 133 -4.36 -22.96 11.18
C ILE A 133 -4.95 -21.68 11.79
N LEU A 134 -4.26 -20.55 11.71
CA LEU A 134 -4.76 -19.26 12.22
C LEU A 134 -5.94 -18.73 11.42
N PHE A 135 -5.93 -18.94 10.10
CA PHE A 135 -7.06 -18.62 9.22
C PHE A 135 -8.27 -19.51 9.53
N GLU A 136 -8.05 -20.82 9.75
CA GLU A 136 -9.11 -21.77 10.09
C GLU A 136 -9.73 -21.48 11.47
N ARG A 137 -8.91 -21.06 12.44
CA ARG A 137 -9.38 -20.61 13.77
C ARG A 137 -10.06 -19.24 13.77
N GLY A 138 -10.14 -18.54 12.63
CA GLY A 138 -10.81 -17.25 12.51
C GLY A 138 -10.21 -16.14 13.38
N VAL A 139 -8.90 -16.23 13.68
CA VAL A 139 -8.24 -15.28 14.57
C VAL A 139 -8.25 -13.88 13.93
N PRO A 140 -8.53 -12.80 14.68
CA PRO A 140 -8.45 -11.45 14.14
C PRO A 140 -7.05 -11.16 13.61
N ALA A 141 -6.96 -10.44 12.48
CA ALA A 141 -5.69 -10.09 11.82
C ALA A 141 -4.60 -9.53 12.76
N ARG A 142 -5.02 -8.88 13.86
CA ARG A 142 -4.17 -8.25 14.86
C ARG A 142 -3.54 -9.22 15.88
N ASP A 143 -4.13 -10.40 16.07
CA ASP A 143 -3.69 -11.38 17.06
C ASP A 143 -2.90 -12.53 16.46
N PHE A 144 -2.69 -12.56 15.14
CA PHE A 144 -1.80 -13.51 14.45
C PHE A 144 -0.39 -13.53 15.06
N LYS A 145 0.12 -12.36 15.49
CA LYS A 145 1.44 -12.24 16.12
C LYS A 145 1.48 -12.78 17.55
N LYS A 146 0.36 -12.67 18.29
CA LYS A 146 0.27 -13.04 19.71
C LYS A 146 -0.13 -14.50 19.92
N THR A 147 -0.76 -15.11 18.93
CA THR A 147 -1.23 -16.49 19.02
C THR A 147 -0.05 -17.44 18.88
N VAL A 148 0.33 -18.10 19.97
CA VAL A 148 1.34 -19.16 19.96
C VAL A 148 0.66 -20.44 19.48
N ILE A 149 1.12 -20.98 18.35
CA ILE A 149 0.71 -22.31 17.89
C ILE A 149 1.73 -23.29 18.45
N ALA A 150 1.29 -24.20 19.32
CA ALA A 150 2.12 -25.31 19.74
C ALA A 150 2.18 -26.33 18.60
N ASP A 151 3.37 -26.80 18.22
CA ASP A 151 3.61 -27.70 17.09
C ASP A 151 2.96 -29.11 17.20
N HIS A 152 2.10 -29.35 18.19
CA HIS A 152 1.61 -30.67 18.60
C HIS A 152 0.08 -30.83 18.73
N GLU A 153 -0.75 -30.07 18.01
CA GLU A 153 -2.19 -30.41 17.92
C GLU A 153 -2.50 -31.08 16.57
N GLU A 154 -2.18 -32.38 16.50
CA GLU A 154 -2.91 -33.33 15.67
C GLU A 154 -4.29 -33.56 16.28
N LYS A 155 -5.36 -33.35 15.51
CA LYS A 155 -6.50 -34.27 15.37
C LYS A 155 -7.44 -33.80 14.27
#